data_AF-A0A5S6QI68-F1
#
_entry.id   AF-A0A5S6QI68-F1
#
_cell.length_a   1.000
_cell.length_b   1.000
_cell.length_c   1.000
_cell.angle_alpha   90.00
_cell.angle_beta   90.00
_cell.angle_gamma   90.00
#
_symmetry.space_group_name_H-M   'P 1'
#
loop_
_entity.id
_entity.type
_entity.pdbx_description
1 polymer ?
#
loop_
_entity_poly.entity_id
_entity_poly.type
_entity_poly.pdbx_seq_one_letter_code
_entity_poly.pdbx_strand_id
1 'polypeptide(L)'
;MTPAEHIIDYYKIPHLPATYRSLPLDMAVPKFTLFALLISVAASLSQLSVAQECFGHLKMELDAKIRNASTHCLVKECAKTEKAGLSKMDEAKHYMSCLEQCKKDEEEFESILAKMELKEEEIELRRQLENETAIISRDCQKNECASLKMQLKQLTLQDSNLSVATAYFECLERCKEKVREQKMKLSALHRRQQFLVNLQIIKEQMSLKRALMYWTEIRGELMLD
;
A
#
# COMPACT_ATOMS: atom_id res chain seq x y z
N MET A 1 7.09 -3.57 -25.69
CA MET A 1 7.09 -2.09 -25.83
C MET A 1 6.75 -1.53 -24.46
N THR A 2 7.70 -0.80 -23.85
CA THR A 2 7.61 -0.35 -22.46
C THR A 2 6.98 1.05 -22.37
N PRO A 3 6.29 1.41 -21.26
CA PRO A 3 5.62 2.70 -21.10
C PRO A 3 6.56 3.93 -21.02
N ALA A 4 7.89 3.75 -21.11
CA ALA A 4 8.87 4.80 -20.95
C ALA A 4 9.15 5.62 -22.23
N GLU A 5 8.70 5.16 -23.40
CA GLU A 5 9.00 5.83 -24.68
C GLU A 5 7.98 6.93 -25.05
N HIS A 6 6.90 7.11 -24.28
CA HIS A 6 5.90 8.15 -24.57
C HIS A 6 6.23 9.56 -24.05
N ILE A 7 7.32 9.74 -23.29
CA ILE A 7 7.67 11.04 -22.68
C ILE A 7 8.62 11.88 -23.56
N ILE A 8 9.27 11.29 -24.57
CA ILE A 8 10.30 11.98 -25.37
C ILE A 8 9.74 12.68 -26.62
N ASP A 9 8.56 12.31 -27.12
CA ASP A 9 8.00 12.89 -28.35
C ASP A 9 7.29 14.25 -28.19
N TYR A 10 7.16 14.78 -26.97
CA TYR A 10 6.41 16.01 -26.70
C TYR A 10 7.16 17.33 -26.98
N TYR A 11 8.39 17.29 -27.51
CA TYR A 11 9.21 18.48 -27.83
C TYR A 11 9.52 18.67 -29.32
N LYS A 12 8.58 18.35 -30.22
CA LYS A 12 8.61 18.87 -31.61
C LYS A 12 7.88 20.21 -31.68
N ILE A 13 8.66 21.29 -31.80
CA ILE A 13 8.19 22.66 -32.08
C ILE A 13 7.57 22.68 -33.49
N PRO A 14 6.27 23.02 -33.67
CA PRO A 14 5.72 23.27 -34.98
C PRO A 14 6.20 24.63 -35.52
N HIS A 15 6.62 24.59 -36.78
CA HIS A 15 7.04 25.68 -37.63
C HIS A 15 6.25 27.00 -37.47
N LEU A 16 7.01 28.11 -37.42
CA LEU A 16 6.54 29.46 -37.69
C LEU A 16 5.78 29.52 -39.03
N PRO A 17 4.57 30.11 -39.09
CA PRO A 17 4.00 30.47 -40.37
C PRO A 17 4.68 31.74 -40.90
N ALA A 18 5.28 31.63 -42.08
CA ALA A 18 5.67 32.77 -42.90
C ALA A 18 4.40 33.45 -43.45
N THR A 19 4.15 34.70 -43.08
CA THR A 19 3.33 35.64 -43.87
C THR A 19 3.52 37.07 -43.33
N TYR A 20 4.56 37.76 -43.79
CA TYR A 20 4.55 39.21 -43.88
C TYR A 20 4.31 39.57 -45.35
N ARG A 21 3.06 39.88 -45.70
CA ARG A 21 2.75 40.64 -46.91
C ARG A 21 2.48 42.08 -46.49
N SER A 22 3.43 42.94 -46.84
CA SER A 22 3.25 44.34 -47.29
C SER A 22 2.05 45.12 -46.73
N LEU A 23 2.32 46.08 -45.86
CA LEU A 23 1.49 47.29 -45.68
C LEU A 23 2.40 48.53 -45.49
N PRO A 24 1.92 49.72 -45.91
CA PRO A 24 2.76 50.85 -46.26
C PRO A 24 3.21 51.65 -45.03
N LEU A 25 4.40 52.22 -45.16
CA LEU A 25 4.90 53.33 -44.35
C LEU A 25 4.00 54.54 -44.55
N ASP A 26 3.24 54.90 -43.52
CA ASP A 26 3.12 56.29 -43.04
C ASP A 26 2.05 56.36 -41.96
N MET A 27 2.44 56.33 -40.69
CA MET A 27 1.78 57.05 -39.61
C MET A 27 2.78 57.25 -38.45
N ALA A 28 3.05 58.50 -38.12
CA ALA A 28 3.84 58.88 -36.97
C ALA A 28 3.12 58.46 -35.68
N VAL A 29 3.56 57.36 -35.06
CA VAL A 29 3.13 56.97 -33.72
C VAL A 29 3.77 57.95 -32.73
N PRO A 30 2.99 58.64 -31.87
CA PRO A 30 3.56 59.53 -30.86
C PRO A 30 4.49 58.73 -29.95
N LYS A 31 5.69 59.26 -29.67
CA LYS A 31 6.77 58.61 -28.90
C LYS A 31 6.30 58.03 -27.56
N PHE A 32 5.23 58.56 -26.97
CA PHE A 32 4.63 58.07 -25.72
C PHE A 32 3.93 56.70 -25.85
N THR A 33 3.29 56.42 -26.98
CA THR A 33 2.61 55.13 -27.24
C THR A 33 3.60 53.98 -27.44
N LEU A 34 4.76 54.27 -28.06
CA LEU A 34 5.84 53.30 -28.24
C LEU A 34 6.48 52.92 -26.90
N PHE A 35 6.63 53.89 -26.00
CA PHE A 35 7.20 53.69 -24.67
C PHE A 35 6.28 52.86 -23.77
N ALA A 36 4.96 53.09 -23.82
CA ALA A 36 3.97 52.28 -23.10
C ALA A 36 3.92 50.83 -23.61
N LEU A 37 4.03 50.61 -24.92
CA LEU A 37 4.13 49.27 -25.52
C LEU A 37 5.43 48.57 -25.14
N LEU A 38 6.57 49.28 -25.14
CA LEU A 38 7.86 48.74 -24.69
C LEU A 38 7.88 48.40 -23.20
N ILE A 39 7.25 49.21 -22.35
CA ILE A 39 7.10 48.91 -20.92
C ILE A 39 6.18 47.70 -20.71
N SER A 40 5.06 47.59 -21.45
CA SER A 40 4.16 46.44 -21.38
C SER A 40 4.84 45.15 -21.87
N VAL A 41 5.63 45.23 -22.94
CA VAL A 41 6.40 44.11 -23.48
C VAL A 41 7.56 43.75 -22.55
N ALA A 42 8.26 44.72 -21.98
CA ALA A 42 9.31 44.49 -20.99
C ALA A 42 8.75 43.86 -19.71
N ALA A 43 7.64 44.36 -19.17
CA ALA A 43 6.95 43.75 -18.03
C ALA A 43 6.49 42.31 -18.34
N SER A 44 6.00 42.05 -19.54
CA SER A 44 5.61 40.70 -19.99
C SER A 44 6.84 39.78 -20.15
N LEU A 45 7.97 40.29 -20.66
CA LEU A 45 9.23 39.54 -20.80
C LEU A 45 9.88 39.27 -19.43
N SER A 46 9.82 40.23 -18.50
CA SER A 46 10.28 40.04 -17.12
C SER A 46 9.41 39.03 -16.36
N GLN A 47 8.10 39.01 -16.59
CA GLN A 47 7.22 37.97 -16.07
C GLN A 47 7.52 36.61 -16.70
N LEU A 48 7.88 36.57 -17.99
CA LEU A 48 8.27 35.36 -18.69
C LEU A 48 9.60 34.80 -18.15
N SER A 49 10.60 35.65 -17.89
CA SER A 49 11.90 35.22 -17.35
C SER A 49 11.77 34.67 -15.93
N VAL A 50 10.97 35.32 -15.07
CA VAL A 50 10.68 34.84 -13.72
C VAL A 50 9.90 33.51 -13.75
N ALA A 51 8.90 33.40 -14.63
CA ALA A 51 8.15 32.15 -14.81
C ALA A 51 9.05 31.00 -15.32
N GLN A 52 10.03 31.30 -16.18
CA GLN A 52 10.97 30.34 -16.74
C GLN A 52 12.01 29.87 -15.70
N GLU A 53 12.49 30.76 -14.84
CA GLU A 53 13.33 30.41 -13.69
C GLU A 53 12.58 29.55 -12.65
N CYS A 54 11.35 29.94 -12.31
CA CYS A 54 10.49 29.14 -11.42
C CYS A 54 10.21 27.74 -11.99
N PHE A 55 9.97 27.62 -13.29
CA PHE A 55 9.75 26.33 -13.94
C PHE A 55 11.03 25.46 -13.93
N GLY A 56 12.20 26.07 -14.14
CA GLY A 56 13.49 25.37 -14.06
C GLY A 56 13.74 24.77 -12.67
N HIS A 57 13.54 25.55 -11.61
CA HIS A 57 13.68 25.08 -10.23
C HIS A 57 12.69 23.95 -9.90
N LEU A 58 11.42 24.13 -10.29
CA LEU A 58 10.36 23.14 -10.06
C LEU A 58 10.67 21.81 -10.75
N LYS A 59 11.22 21.86 -11.97
CA LYS A 59 11.63 20.67 -12.71
C LYS A 59 12.78 19.94 -12.03
N MET A 60 13.81 20.67 -11.57
CA MET A 60 14.92 20.06 -10.84
C MET A 60 14.47 19.36 -9.55
N GLU A 61 13.56 19.98 -8.80
CA GLU A 61 12.98 19.42 -7.58
C GLU A 61 12.15 18.17 -7.88
N LEU A 62 11.30 18.23 -8.91
CA LEU A 62 10.50 17.09 -9.37
C LEU A 62 11.39 15.91 -9.78
N ASP A 63 12.43 16.16 -10.59
CA ASP A 63 13.37 15.12 -11.02
C ASP A 63 14.10 14.48 -9.82
N ALA A 64 14.44 15.26 -8.80
CA ALA A 64 15.03 14.75 -7.56
C ALA A 64 14.05 13.86 -6.78
N LYS A 65 12.77 14.27 -6.67
CA LYS A 65 11.72 13.47 -6.02
C LYS A 65 11.45 12.17 -6.78
N ILE A 66 11.42 12.20 -8.11
CA ILE A 66 11.25 10.99 -8.94
C ILE A 66 12.39 10.01 -8.71
N ARG A 67 13.65 10.47 -8.72
CA ARG A 67 14.82 9.60 -8.49
C ARG A 67 14.81 8.91 -7.13
N ASN A 68 14.18 9.53 -6.13
CA ASN A 68 14.11 9.01 -4.76
C ASN A 68 12.80 8.27 -4.45
N ALA A 69 11.87 8.22 -5.40
CA ALA A 69 10.57 7.56 -5.21
C ALA A 69 10.66 6.08 -5.59
N SER A 70 9.92 5.24 -4.88
CA SER A 70 9.78 3.84 -5.27
C SER A 70 8.99 3.72 -6.58
N THR A 71 9.24 2.64 -7.33
CA THR A 71 8.42 2.29 -8.50
C THR A 71 6.95 2.15 -8.13
N HIS A 72 6.63 1.72 -6.91
CA HIS A 72 5.26 1.61 -6.42
C HIS A 72 4.60 2.99 -6.33
N CYS A 73 5.26 3.97 -5.70
CA CYS A 73 4.77 5.34 -5.63
C CYS A 73 4.60 6.00 -7.00
N LEU A 74 5.59 5.81 -7.89
CA LEU A 74 5.58 6.40 -9.23
C LEU A 74 4.44 5.86 -10.09
N VAL A 75 4.23 4.54 -10.08
CA VAL A 75 3.38 3.85 -11.07
C VAL A 75 1.99 3.50 -10.54
N LYS A 76 1.85 3.16 -9.24
CA LYS A 76 0.58 2.69 -8.69
C LYS A 76 -0.20 3.78 -7.95
N GLU A 77 0.50 4.63 -7.19
CA GLU A 77 -0.16 5.65 -6.36
C GLU A 77 -0.31 6.98 -7.11
N CYS A 78 0.79 7.52 -7.64
CA CYS A 78 0.81 8.89 -8.16
C CYS A 78 0.60 9.01 -9.67
N ALA A 79 0.68 7.92 -10.45
CA ALA A 79 0.51 7.95 -11.90
C ALA A 79 -0.88 8.45 -12.37
N LYS A 80 -1.89 8.45 -11.50
CA LYS A 80 -3.28 8.82 -11.82
C LYS A 80 -3.61 10.29 -11.56
N THR A 81 -2.62 11.16 -11.32
CA THR A 81 -2.87 12.56 -10.95
C THR A 81 -3.28 13.48 -12.11
N GLU A 82 -3.43 12.96 -13.34
CA GLU A 82 -3.97 13.74 -14.46
C GLU A 82 -5.43 14.14 -14.17
N LYS A 83 -5.61 15.40 -13.78
CA LYS A 83 -6.93 16.01 -13.60
C LYS A 83 -7.13 16.98 -14.75
N ALA A 84 -8.11 16.68 -15.61
CA ALA A 84 -8.49 17.56 -16.70
C ALA A 84 -8.75 18.99 -16.20
N GLY A 85 -8.00 19.96 -16.75
CA GLY A 85 -8.19 21.38 -16.48
C GLY A 85 -7.22 22.03 -15.49
N LEU A 86 -6.20 21.33 -14.97
CA LEU A 86 -5.13 21.97 -14.20
C LEU A 86 -4.03 22.54 -15.10
N SER A 87 -3.35 23.58 -14.61
CA SER A 87 -2.14 24.07 -15.25
C SER A 87 -1.02 23.04 -15.06
N LYS A 88 -0.10 22.94 -16.03
CA LYS A 88 1.07 22.03 -15.94
C LYS A 88 1.90 22.24 -14.67
N MET A 89 1.91 23.46 -14.13
CA MET A 89 2.61 23.78 -12.89
C MET A 89 1.89 23.18 -11.67
N ASP A 90 0.56 23.23 -11.64
CA ASP A 90 -0.22 22.70 -10.53
C ASP A 90 -0.26 21.16 -10.55
N GLU A 91 -0.27 20.55 -11.74
CA GLU A 91 -0.09 19.11 -11.92
C GLU A 91 1.26 18.64 -11.35
N ALA A 92 2.35 19.34 -11.68
CA ALA A 92 3.68 19.03 -11.16
C ALA A 92 3.75 19.15 -9.63
N LYS A 93 3.18 20.22 -9.05
CA LYS A 93 3.10 20.39 -7.59
C LYS A 93 2.28 19.28 -6.92
N HIS A 94 1.14 18.92 -7.51
CA HIS A 94 0.30 17.86 -6.99
C HIS A 94 1.00 16.50 -7.01
N TYR A 95 1.68 16.18 -8.11
CA TYR A 95 2.46 14.97 -8.25
C TYR A 95 3.62 14.91 -7.25
N MET A 96 4.38 15.99 -7.06
CA MET A 96 5.42 16.07 -6.04
C MET A 96 4.89 15.88 -4.61
N SER A 97 3.72 16.46 -4.31
CA SER A 97 3.06 16.26 -3.01
C SER A 97 2.63 14.82 -2.82
N CYS A 98 2.14 14.16 -3.88
CA CYS A 98 1.80 12.74 -3.86
C CYS A 98 3.03 11.87 -3.57
N LEU A 99 4.15 12.11 -4.26
CA LEU A 99 5.39 11.35 -4.05
C LEU A 99 5.91 11.48 -2.61
N GLU A 100 5.85 12.68 -2.05
CA GLU A 100 6.29 12.90 -0.67
C GLU A 100 5.39 12.18 0.34
N GLN A 101 4.06 12.22 0.15
CA GLN A 101 3.15 11.48 1.01
C GLN A 101 3.35 9.98 0.87
N CYS A 102 3.46 9.47 -0.36
CA CYS A 102 3.66 8.05 -0.61
C CYS A 102 4.93 7.53 0.05
N LYS A 103 6.02 8.31 0.05
CA LYS A 103 7.24 7.95 0.77
C LYS A 103 7.00 7.79 2.28
N LYS A 104 6.28 8.73 2.91
CA LYS A 104 5.93 8.64 4.34
C LYS A 104 5.06 7.42 4.62
N ASP A 105 4.08 7.16 3.76
CA ASP A 105 3.21 6.00 3.85
C ASP A 105 4.01 4.67 3.69
N GLU A 106 5.03 4.64 2.84
CA GLU A 106 5.92 3.48 2.68
C GLU A 106 6.74 3.25 3.95
N GLU A 107 7.35 4.30 4.50
CA GLU A 107 8.12 4.23 5.75
C GLU A 107 7.24 3.72 6.92
N GLU A 108 6.00 4.20 7.02
CA GLU A 108 5.03 3.71 8.01
C GLU A 108 4.70 2.23 7.76
N PHE A 109 4.42 1.86 6.51
CA PHE A 109 4.08 0.48 6.16
C PHE A 109 5.21 -0.50 6.47
N GLU A 110 6.46 -0.16 6.12
CA GLU A 110 7.62 -1.01 6.45
C GLU A 110 7.82 -1.13 7.96
N SER A 111 7.58 -0.06 8.73
CA SER A 111 7.60 -0.12 10.20
C SER A 111 6.52 -1.07 10.75
N ILE A 112 5.33 -1.07 10.16
CA ILE A 112 4.25 -2.00 10.51
C ILE A 112 4.66 -3.45 10.20
N LEU A 113 5.20 -3.72 8.99
CA LEU A 113 5.67 -5.06 8.63
C LEU A 113 6.70 -5.58 9.64
N ALA A 114 7.69 -4.77 10.00
CA ALA A 114 8.73 -5.14 10.95
C ALA A 114 8.17 -5.50 12.34
N LYS A 115 7.10 -4.82 12.80
CA LYS A 115 6.42 -5.16 14.07
C LYS A 115 5.60 -6.44 13.98
N MET A 116 5.08 -6.75 12.79
CA MET A 116 4.21 -7.88 12.54
C MET A 116 4.98 -9.18 12.31
N GLU A 117 6.19 -9.10 11.79
CA GLU A 117 7.06 -10.26 11.63
C GLU A 117 7.31 -10.97 12.96
N LEU A 118 7.32 -12.31 12.92
CA LEU A 118 7.68 -13.11 14.09
C LEU A 118 9.18 -13.07 14.29
N LYS A 119 9.61 -12.77 15.52
CA LYS A 119 11.02 -12.95 15.92
C LYS A 119 11.34 -14.44 15.99
N GLU A 120 12.62 -14.79 15.91
CA GLU A 120 13.07 -16.19 15.96
C GLU A 120 12.57 -16.91 17.23
N GLU A 121 12.59 -16.23 18.37
CA GLU A 121 12.07 -16.74 19.64
C GLU A 121 10.57 -17.08 19.56
N GLU A 122 9.78 -16.27 18.86
CA GLU A 122 8.35 -16.49 18.67
C GLU A 122 8.07 -17.61 17.66
N ILE A 123 8.92 -17.75 16.64
CA ILE A 123 8.87 -18.86 15.68
C ILE A 123 9.13 -20.18 16.41
N GLU A 124 10.13 -20.22 17.29
CA GLU A 124 10.45 -21.41 18.06
C GLU A 124 9.36 -21.71 19.10
N LEU A 125 8.87 -20.69 19.81
CA LEU A 125 7.73 -20.85 20.72
C LEU A 125 6.50 -21.42 19.98
N ARG A 126 6.20 -20.95 18.76
CA ARG A 126 5.12 -21.50 17.94
C ARG A 126 5.32 -23.00 17.70
N ARG A 127 6.52 -23.43 17.26
CA ARG A 127 6.83 -24.85 17.01
C ARG A 127 6.66 -25.68 18.28
N GLN A 128 7.15 -25.18 19.41
CA GLN A 128 7.02 -25.85 20.71
C GLN A 128 5.55 -26.03 21.10
N LEU A 129 4.76 -24.95 21.05
CA LEU A 129 3.33 -25.00 21.38
C LEU A 129 2.55 -25.93 20.45
N GLU A 130 2.86 -25.97 19.16
CA GLU A 130 2.26 -26.91 18.19
C GLU A 130 2.54 -28.36 18.58
N ASN A 131 3.81 -28.66 18.87
CA ASN A 131 4.23 -30.01 19.25
C ASN A 131 3.62 -30.45 20.59
N GLU A 132 3.68 -29.60 21.62
CA GLU A 132 3.08 -29.86 22.93
C GLU A 132 1.57 -30.08 22.83
N THR A 133 0.87 -29.22 22.09
CA THR A 133 -0.57 -29.35 21.85
C THR A 133 -0.88 -30.69 21.18
N ALA A 134 -0.09 -31.08 20.18
CA ALA A 134 -0.28 -32.35 19.47
C ALA A 134 -0.03 -33.56 20.38
N ILE A 135 1.01 -33.53 21.22
CA ILE A 135 1.34 -34.59 22.18
C ILE A 135 0.22 -34.73 23.21
N ILE A 136 -0.13 -33.65 23.92
CA ILE A 136 -1.15 -33.66 24.98
C ILE A 136 -2.51 -34.10 24.42
N SER A 137 -2.91 -33.55 23.26
CA SER A 137 -4.18 -33.93 22.63
C SER A 137 -4.20 -35.40 22.22
N ARG A 138 -3.09 -35.91 21.66
CA ARG A 138 -3.00 -37.31 21.22
C ARG A 138 -3.03 -38.27 22.42
N ASP A 139 -2.28 -37.96 23.47
CA ASP A 139 -2.18 -38.81 24.66
C ASP A 139 -3.51 -38.85 25.42
N CYS A 140 -4.20 -37.71 25.57
CA CYS A 140 -5.53 -37.66 26.16
C CYS A 140 -6.53 -38.51 25.36
N GLN A 141 -6.55 -38.38 24.03
CA GLN A 141 -7.44 -39.19 23.18
C GLN A 141 -7.11 -40.68 23.21
N LYS A 142 -5.82 -41.03 23.27
CA LYS A 142 -5.35 -42.42 23.25
C LYS A 142 -5.54 -43.14 24.58
N ASN A 143 -5.44 -42.43 25.70
CA ASN A 143 -5.45 -43.01 27.03
C ASN A 143 -6.79 -42.76 27.74
N GLU A 144 -7.22 -41.51 27.84
CA GLU A 144 -8.40 -41.12 28.63
C GLU A 144 -9.73 -41.42 27.90
N CYS A 145 -9.77 -41.19 26.59
CA CYS A 145 -10.98 -41.44 25.78
C CYS A 145 -10.99 -42.82 25.11
N ALA A 146 -10.02 -43.69 25.42
CA ALA A 146 -9.80 -44.95 24.72
C ALA A 146 -10.98 -45.92 24.83
N SER A 147 -11.52 -46.08 26.04
CA SER A 147 -12.61 -47.00 26.35
C SER A 147 -13.90 -46.60 25.64
N LEU A 148 -14.26 -45.32 25.71
CA LEU A 148 -15.40 -44.74 25.01
C LEU A 148 -15.26 -44.89 23.49
N LYS A 149 -14.06 -44.65 22.94
CA LYS A 149 -13.76 -44.86 21.52
C LYS A 149 -13.94 -46.32 21.10
N MET A 150 -13.57 -47.28 21.93
CA MET A 150 -13.78 -48.70 21.66
C MET A 150 -15.26 -49.08 21.69
N GLN A 151 -16.01 -48.62 22.70
CA GLN A 151 -17.46 -48.85 22.78
C GLN A 151 -18.17 -48.30 21.54
N LEU A 152 -17.80 -47.10 21.10
CA LEU A 152 -18.38 -46.44 19.93
C LEU A 152 -18.12 -47.21 18.63
N LYS A 153 -16.97 -47.89 18.50
CA LYS A 153 -16.65 -48.76 17.35
C LYS A 153 -17.44 -50.07 17.34
N GLN A 154 -17.91 -50.52 18.51
CA GLN A 154 -18.65 -51.78 18.66
C GLN A 154 -20.16 -51.58 18.46
N LEU A 155 -20.65 -50.34 18.41
CA LEU A 155 -22.04 -50.04 18.11
C LEU A 155 -22.37 -50.43 16.67
N THR A 156 -23.46 -51.17 16.49
CA THR A 156 -24.01 -51.47 15.17
C THR A 156 -24.98 -50.37 14.73
N LEU A 157 -25.31 -50.30 13.43
CA LEU A 157 -26.25 -49.31 12.87
C LEU A 157 -27.65 -49.34 13.52
N GLN A 158 -28.04 -50.46 14.17
CA GLN A 158 -29.31 -50.59 14.88
C GLN A 158 -29.21 -50.16 16.36
N ASP A 159 -28.03 -50.25 16.98
CA ASP A 159 -27.75 -49.84 18.36
C ASP A 159 -27.16 -48.43 18.41
N SER A 160 -27.96 -47.43 18.01
CA SER A 160 -27.58 -46.02 18.13
C SER A 160 -27.59 -45.58 19.59
N ASN A 161 -26.61 -46.01 20.39
CA ASN A 161 -26.48 -45.57 21.77
C ASN A 161 -25.89 -44.16 21.81
N LEU A 162 -26.77 -43.17 21.64
CA LEU A 162 -26.45 -41.74 21.68
C LEU A 162 -25.68 -41.36 22.96
N SER A 163 -25.90 -42.06 24.07
CA SER A 163 -25.20 -41.80 25.33
C SER A 163 -23.69 -42.05 25.24
N VAL A 164 -23.25 -43.09 24.54
CA VAL A 164 -21.82 -43.41 24.37
C VAL A 164 -21.15 -42.36 23.47
N ALA A 165 -21.86 -41.94 22.41
CA ALA A 165 -21.40 -40.87 21.54
C ALA A 165 -21.24 -39.55 22.28
N THR A 166 -22.25 -39.13 23.04
CA THR A 166 -22.21 -37.92 23.87
C THR A 166 -21.03 -37.97 24.86
N ALA A 167 -20.87 -39.07 25.60
CA ALA A 167 -19.78 -39.21 26.56
C ALA A 167 -18.39 -39.15 25.89
N TYR A 168 -18.25 -39.72 24.69
CA TYR A 168 -17.01 -39.62 23.91
C TYR A 168 -16.73 -38.18 23.49
N PHE A 169 -17.72 -37.44 22.98
CA PHE A 169 -17.55 -36.02 22.63
C PHE A 169 -17.19 -35.16 23.84
N GLU A 170 -17.85 -35.37 24.98
CA GLU A 170 -17.48 -34.69 26.24
C GLU A 170 -16.03 -35.00 26.66
N CYS A 171 -15.56 -36.23 26.45
CA CYS A 171 -14.16 -36.58 26.68
C CYS A 171 -13.22 -35.81 25.75
N LEU A 172 -13.55 -35.69 24.47
CA LEU A 172 -12.78 -34.90 23.53
C LEU A 172 -12.76 -33.40 23.89
N GLU A 173 -13.87 -32.84 24.39
CA GLU A 173 -13.90 -31.47 24.88
C GLU A 173 -12.99 -31.26 26.10
N ARG A 174 -12.95 -32.22 27.04
CA ARG A 174 -11.96 -32.17 28.14
C ARG A 174 -10.53 -32.22 27.62
N CYS A 175 -10.23 -33.05 26.62
CA CYS A 175 -8.91 -33.06 25.99
C CYS A 175 -8.56 -31.73 25.31
N LYS A 176 -9.54 -31.05 24.70
CA LYS A 176 -9.35 -29.72 24.12
C LYS A 176 -9.07 -28.67 25.19
N GLU A 177 -9.76 -28.73 26.33
CA GLU A 177 -9.57 -27.78 27.42
C GLU A 177 -8.15 -27.84 27.99
N LYS A 178 -7.55 -29.04 28.06
CA LYS A 178 -6.14 -29.21 28.52
C LYS A 178 -5.10 -28.45 27.71
N VAL A 179 -5.41 -28.14 26.44
CA VAL A 179 -4.51 -27.42 25.52
C VAL A 179 -5.02 -26.04 25.17
N ARG A 180 -6.03 -25.54 25.89
CA ARG A 180 -6.71 -24.28 25.57
C ARG A 180 -5.75 -23.10 25.58
N GLU A 181 -4.92 -22.99 26.60
CA GLU A 181 -3.99 -21.88 26.74
C GLU A 181 -2.95 -21.86 25.61
N GLN A 182 -2.35 -23.02 25.32
CA GLN A 182 -1.40 -23.17 24.21
C GLN A 182 -2.04 -22.82 22.87
N LYS A 183 -3.29 -23.27 22.65
CA LYS A 183 -4.06 -22.93 21.45
C LYS A 183 -4.39 -21.44 21.34
N MET A 184 -4.67 -20.76 22.46
CA MET A 184 -4.88 -19.30 22.46
C MET A 184 -3.61 -18.57 22.04
N LYS A 185 -2.46 -18.95 22.60
CA LYS A 185 -1.13 -18.40 22.23
C LYS A 185 -0.80 -18.65 20.76
N LEU A 186 -0.97 -19.88 20.28
CA LEU A 186 -0.81 -20.23 18.87
C LEU A 186 -1.72 -19.43 17.94
N SER A 187 -2.99 -19.26 18.34
CA SER A 187 -3.96 -18.48 17.57
C SER A 187 -3.56 -17.02 17.44
N ALA A 188 -2.96 -16.41 18.46
CA ALA A 188 -2.43 -15.05 18.38
C ALA A 188 -1.28 -14.95 17.37
N LEU A 189 -0.30 -15.87 17.44
CA LEU A 189 0.84 -15.92 16.51
C LEU A 189 0.39 -16.13 15.06
N HIS A 190 -0.56 -17.04 14.82
CA HIS A 190 -1.14 -17.28 13.50
C HIS A 190 -1.91 -16.08 12.96
N ARG A 191 -2.72 -15.42 13.79
CA ARG A 191 -3.45 -14.21 13.36
C ARG A 191 -2.50 -13.10 12.94
N ARG A 192 -1.43 -12.87 13.70
CA ARG A 192 -0.41 -11.88 13.33
C ARG A 192 0.21 -12.17 11.97
N GLN A 193 0.56 -13.42 11.69
CA GLN A 193 1.08 -13.82 10.37
C GLN A 193 0.06 -13.69 9.25
N GLN A 194 -1.20 -14.05 9.48
CA GLN A 194 -2.26 -13.89 8.48
C GLN A 194 -2.46 -12.42 8.11
N PHE A 195 -2.46 -11.53 9.11
CA PHE A 195 -2.56 -10.11 8.89
C PHE A 195 -1.35 -9.52 8.15
N LEU A 196 -0.14 -10.00 8.45
CA LEU A 196 1.07 -9.62 7.70
C LEU A 196 0.92 -9.93 6.20
N VAL A 197 0.48 -11.14 5.87
CA VAL A 197 0.23 -11.55 4.48
C VAL A 197 -0.87 -10.70 3.85
N ASN A 198 -1.97 -10.45 4.55
CA ASN A 198 -3.07 -9.60 4.04
C ASN A 198 -2.61 -8.17 3.75
N LEU A 199 -1.79 -7.57 4.62
CA LEU A 199 -1.23 -6.24 4.41
C LEU A 199 -0.43 -6.16 3.11
N GLN A 200 0.42 -7.15 2.85
CA GLN A 200 1.23 -7.22 1.63
C GLN A 200 0.33 -7.39 0.40
N ILE A 201 -0.64 -8.31 0.44
CA ILE A 201 -1.59 -8.54 -0.67
C ILE A 201 -2.39 -7.27 -0.98
N ILE A 202 -2.90 -6.57 0.04
CA ILE A 202 -3.68 -5.34 -0.15
C ILE A 202 -2.82 -4.24 -0.77
N LYS A 203 -1.56 -4.06 -0.30
CA LYS A 203 -0.62 -3.10 -0.90
C LYS A 203 -0.39 -3.44 -2.38
N GLU A 204 -0.19 -4.71 -2.71
CA GLU A 204 0.12 -5.15 -4.06
C GLU A 204 -1.09 -5.06 -5.02
N GLN A 205 -2.26 -5.52 -4.59
CA GLN A 205 -3.45 -5.64 -5.45
C GLN A 205 -4.30 -4.38 -5.49
N MET A 206 -4.26 -3.55 -4.43
CA MET A 206 -5.10 -2.36 -4.31
C MET A 206 -4.27 -1.08 -4.27
N SER A 207 -3.75 -0.72 -3.11
CA SER A 207 -2.92 0.45 -2.90
C SER A 207 -2.27 0.43 -1.52
N LEU A 208 -1.16 1.14 -1.38
CA LEU A 208 -0.50 1.38 -0.11
C LEU A 208 -1.45 1.99 0.93
N LYS A 209 -2.23 3.00 0.50
CA LYS A 209 -3.23 3.66 1.34
C LYS A 209 -4.28 2.67 1.88
N ARG A 210 -4.74 1.72 1.06
CA ARG A 210 -5.71 0.71 1.49
C ARG A 210 -5.11 -0.26 2.50
N ALA A 211 -3.83 -0.60 2.35
CA ALA A 211 -3.13 -1.45 3.29
C ALA A 211 -2.98 -0.76 4.67
N LEU A 212 -2.63 0.53 4.68
CA LEU A 212 -2.58 1.33 5.90
C LEU A 212 -3.96 1.49 6.55
N MET A 213 -5.02 1.70 5.76
CA MET A 213 -6.38 1.71 6.30
C MET A 213 -6.73 0.37 6.97
N TYR A 214 -6.46 -0.74 6.29
CA TYR A 214 -6.66 -2.07 6.86
C TYR A 214 -5.91 -2.24 8.18
N TRP A 215 -4.65 -1.81 8.26
CA TRP A 215 -3.88 -1.80 9.51
C TRP A 215 -4.60 -1.04 10.64
N THR A 216 -5.14 0.16 10.36
CA THR A 216 -5.83 0.94 11.39
C THR A 216 -7.09 0.26 11.93
N GLU A 217 -7.74 -0.58 11.11
CA GLU A 217 -8.90 -1.39 11.51
C GLU A 217 -8.49 -2.57 12.41
N ILE A 218 -7.39 -3.26 12.09
CA ILE A 218 -7.02 -4.51 12.77
C ILE A 218 -6.05 -4.34 13.94
N ARG A 219 -5.33 -3.22 14.06
CA ARG A 219 -4.25 -3.05 15.05
C ARG A 219 -4.70 -3.26 16.49
N GLY A 220 -5.96 -2.94 16.81
CA GLY A 220 -6.53 -3.12 18.15
C GLY A 220 -6.73 -4.59 18.54
N GLU A 221 -6.82 -5.50 17.56
CA GLU A 221 -6.97 -6.93 17.81
C GLU A 221 -5.65 -7.62 18.18
N LEU A 222 -4.52 -6.97 17.92
CA LEU A 222 -3.22 -7.62 17.93
C LEU A 222 -2.44 -7.53 19.24
N MET A 223 -2.89 -6.76 20.24
CA MET A 223 -2.20 -6.59 21.54
C MET A 223 -0.67 -6.44 21.37
N LEU A 224 -0.24 -5.68 20.36
CA LEU A 224 1.15 -5.35 20.11
C LEU A 224 1.46 -4.06 20.87
N ASP A 225 1.81 -4.21 22.15
CA ASP A 225 2.38 -3.14 22.97
C ASP A 225 3.87 -2.94 22.63
#